data_AF-A0A356UHG3-F1
#
_entry.id   AF-A0A356UHG3-F1
#
_cell.length_a   1.000
_cell.length_b   1.000
_cell.length_c   1.000
_cell.angle_alpha   90.00
_cell.angle_beta   90.00
_cell.angle_gamma   90.00
#
_symmetry.space_group_name_H-M   'P 1'
#
loop_
_entity.id
_entity.type
_entity.pdbx_description
1 polymer ?
#
loop_
_entity_poly.entity_id
_entity_poly.type
_entity_poly.pdbx_seq_one_letter_code
_entity_poly.pdbx_strand_id
1 'polypeptide(L)' 'RHVGKVPARGGEKIMVKKKIEGLKYRLQKAIAAEQYEKAAEIRDEIKNAEKQLD' A
#
# COMPACT_ATOMS: atom_id res chain seq x y z
N ARG A 1 -13.21 12.24 -19.13
CA ARG A 1 -13.22 11.79 -17.72
C ARG A 1 -11.91 12.25 -17.07
N HIS A 2 -11.83 13.52 -16.67
CA HIS A 2 -10.64 14.09 -16.02
C HIS A 2 -10.79 13.88 -14.51
N VAL A 3 -9.81 13.23 -13.89
CA VAL A 3 -9.82 13.02 -12.44
C VAL A 3 -9.58 14.38 -11.80
N GLY A 4 -10.66 14.93 -11.25
CA GLY A 4 -10.68 16.24 -10.60
C GLY A 4 -9.68 16.31 -9.46
N LYS A 5 -9.07 17.49 -9.36
CA LYS A 5 -8.22 18.00 -8.29
C LYS A 5 -8.54 17.33 -6.94
N VAL A 6 -7.66 16.46 -6.46
CA VAL A 6 -7.83 15.79 -5.18
C VAL A 6 -7.66 16.85 -4.07
N PRO A 7 -8.68 17.10 -3.23
CA PRO A 7 -8.59 18.10 -2.18
C PRO A 7 -7.51 17.68 -1.17
N ALA A 8 -6.67 18.62 -0.74
CA ALA A 8 -5.47 18.38 0.06
C ALA A 8 -5.71 17.52 1.32
N ARG A 9 -6.90 17.62 1.93
CA ARG A 9 -7.29 16.85 3.14
C ARG A 9 -7.84 15.44 2.84
N GLY A 10 -8.42 15.22 1.66
CA GLY A 10 -8.88 13.89 1.22
C GLY A 10 -7.78 13.09 0.51
N GLY A 11 -6.79 13.78 -0.03
CA GLY A 11 -5.71 13.18 -0.81
C GLY A 11 -4.74 12.35 0.01
N GLU A 12 -4.51 12.69 1.28
CA GLU A 12 -3.60 11.95 2.14
C GLU A 12 -4.06 10.51 2.34
N LYS A 13 -5.31 10.30 2.77
CA LYS A 13 -5.90 8.95 2.89
C LYS A 13 -5.91 8.19 1.55
N ILE A 14 -6.13 8.89 0.43
CA ILE A 14 -6.09 8.29 -0.91
C ILE A 14 -4.66 7.85 -1.27
N MET A 15 -3.64 8.65 -0.94
CA MET A 15 -2.24 8.32 -1.17
C MET A 15 -1.80 7.12 -0.35
N VAL A 16 -2.17 7.06 0.93
CA VAL A 16 -1.86 5.90 1.79
C VAL A 16 -2.56 4.65 1.26
N LYS A 17 -3.84 4.73 0.85
CA LYS A 17 -4.55 3.60 0.22
C LYS A 17 -3.84 3.09 -1.05
N LYS A 18 -3.43 4.00 -1.95
CA LYS A 18 -2.67 3.62 -3.15
C LYS A 18 -1.34 2.95 -2.82
N LYS A 19 -0.65 3.42 -1.78
CA LYS A 19 0.60 2.80 -1.30
C LYS A 19 0.35 1.39 -0.80
N ILE A 20 -0.71 1.18 -0.01
CA ILE A 20 -1.12 -0.15 0.47
C ILE A 20 -1.45 -1.09 -0.69
N GLU A 21 -2.17 -0.63 -1.72
CA GLU A 21 -2.45 -1.45 -2.91
C GLU A 21 -1.17 -1.88 -3.63
N GLY A 22 -0.22 -0.96 -3.81
CA GLY A 22 1.08 -1.27 -4.39
C GLY A 22 1.88 -2.28 -3.56
N LEU A 23 1.85 -2.16 -2.23
CA LEU A 23 2.50 -3.11 -1.33
C LEU A 23 1.84 -4.49 -1.38
N LYS A 24 0.50 -4.58 -1.44
CA LYS A 24 -0.23 -5.84 -1.60
C LYS A 24 0.17 -6.57 -2.88
N TYR A 25 0.34 -5.84 -3.98
CA TYR A 25 0.85 -6.41 -5.23
C TYR A 25 2.29 -6.94 -5.08
N ARG A 26 3.17 -6.18 -4.43
CA ARG A 26 4.56 -6.61 -4.15
C ARG A 26 4.60 -7.84 -3.24
N LEU A 27 3.72 -7.93 -2.25
CA LEU A 27 3.59 -9.08 -1.36
C LEU A 27 3.24 -10.34 -2.14
N GLN A 28 2.22 -10.27 -3.00
CA GLN A 28 1.84 -11.41 -3.84
C GLN A 28 2.98 -11.85 -4.77
N LYS A 29 3.73 -10.91 -5.35
CA LYS A 29 4.93 -11.24 -6.13
C LYS A 29 6.02 -11.91 -5.30
N ALA A 30 6.30 -11.41 -4.11
CA ALA A 30 7.30 -11.99 -3.22
C ALA A 30 6.93 -13.43 -2.82
N ILE A 31 5.65 -13.67 -2.51
CA ILE A 31 5.13 -15.01 -2.21
C ILE A 31 5.25 -15.93 -3.43
N ALA A 32 4.83 -15.45 -4.61
CA ALA A 32 4.92 -16.24 -5.85
C ALA A 32 6.36 -16.57 -6.27
N ALA A 33 7.33 -15.74 -5.87
CA ALA A 33 8.75 -15.95 -6.07
C ALA A 33 9.43 -16.68 -4.89
N GLU A 34 8.66 -17.20 -3.93
CA GLU A 34 9.14 -17.91 -2.73
C GLU A 34 10.11 -17.06 -1.85
N GLN A 35 10.04 -15.74 -1.97
CA GLN A 35 10.81 -14.79 -1.18
C GLN A 35 10.10 -14.48 0.14
N TYR A 36 10.03 -15.48 1.04
CA TYR A 36 9.25 -15.39 2.27
C TYR A 36 9.74 -14.32 3.26
N GLU A 37 11.05 -14.10 3.35
CA GLU A 37 11.64 -13.03 4.18
C GLU A 37 11.17 -11.66 3.70
N LYS A 38 11.26 -11.43 2.39
CA LYS A 38 10.78 -10.20 1.75
C LYS A 38 9.26 -10.04 1.86
N ALA A 39 8.50 -11.13 1.78
CA ALA A 39 7.06 -11.12 2.00
C ALA A 39 6.73 -10.70 3.44
N ALA A 40 7.49 -11.15 4.43
CA ALA A 40 7.32 -10.75 5.83
C ALA A 40 7.59 -9.24 6.01
N GLU A 41 8.67 -8.71 5.43
CA GLU A 41 8.97 -7.27 5.43
C GLU A 41 7.83 -6.46 4.81
N ILE A 42 7.36 -6.84 3.62
CA ILE A 42 6.29 -6.13 2.91
C ILE A 42 4.97 -6.20 3.70
N ARG A 43 4.68 -7.33 4.37
CA ARG A 43 3.49 -7.45 5.23
C ARG A 43 3.56 -6.48 6.40
N ASP A 44 4.72 -6.31 7.02
CA ASP A 44 4.89 -5.39 8.13
C ASP A 44 4.83 -3.93 7.66
N GLU A 45 5.34 -3.62 6.46
CA GLU A 45 5.13 -2.33 5.79
C GLU A 45 3.64 -2.03 5.55
N ILE A 46 2.86 -3.03 5.10
CA ILE A 46 1.40 -2.88 4.91
C ILE A 46 0.72 -2.54 6.24
N LYS A 47 1.03 -3.28 7.30
CA LYS A 47 0.48 -3.00 8.64
C LYS A 47 0.80 -1.59 9.12
N ASN A 48 2.02 -1.13 8.91
CA ASN A 48 2.43 0.22 9.30
C ASN A 48 1.74 1.31 8.47
N ALA A 49 1.49 1.06 7.18
CA ALA A 49 0.73 1.97 6.34
C ALA A 49 -0.77 1.97 6.71
N GLU A 50 -1.35 0.83 7.06
CA GLU A 50 -2.74 0.71 7.51
C GLU A 50 -2.98 1.45 8.83
N LYS A 51 -2.01 1.43 9.76
CA LYS A 51 -2.05 2.24 11.01
C LYS A 51 -2.10 3.75 10.79
N GLN A 52 -1.68 4.26 9.62
CA GLN A 52 -1.77 5.69 9.30
C GLN A 52 -3.16 6.09 8.77
N LEU A 53 -4.02 5.10 8.49
CA LEU A 53 -5.38 5.30 7.99
C LEU A 53 -6.43 5.25 9.10
N ASP A 54 -6.09 4.58 10.21
CA ASP A 54 -6.84 4.52 11.48
C ASP A 54 -6.75 5.86 12.21
#